data_AF-A0A7S2XUI9-F1
#
_entry.id   AF-A0A7S2XUI9-F1
#
_cell.length_a   1.000
_cell.length_b   1.000
_cell.length_c   1.000
_cell.angle_alpha   90.00
_cell.angle_beta   90.00
_cell.angle_gamma   90.00
#
_symmetry.space_group_name_H-M   'P 1'
#
loop_
_entity.id
_entity.type
_entity.pdbx_description
1 polymer ?
#
loop_
_entity_poly.entity_id
_entity_poly.type
_entity_poly.pdbx_seq_one_letter_code
_entity_poly.pdbx_strand_id
1 'polypeptide(L)'
;MVHDGFGCNANDMSISQGNSFRQRITSRNSTQGRLWPTLRIESPKLPMSITVDSYALSTAESCQRLFGNDLWEVPRYLGHEMKREFKTWGRGKVIALKTVCSILFLGIFINVCQCWRVQLKYNALDKELSKLSLTKTKTINILDQTIHQVRSTEQSIYQLESRKKTLTLSLKDSGGAEGGQRRKEMEEFEEALQQRVDRLHHEIQVHSRREAIERFGEGPHRVEFVVEFEHGNNSHDSFVVEMASLESMPHSVNHFLHMIDHKLWDDTIFMQHVGHVIQTSPNDYKTYESVEDRFHEAGLTHLSFQEYSREYPHDEYTIGFEGRPGGPQFYINMENNQQIHGPGGQMHHDLHEEGEPCFGKVVSGKRVVDRMAQKSSEAGMAAAAHNIVRIVSARLIQ
;
A
#
# COMPACT_ATOMS: atom_id res chain seq x y z
N MET A 1 61.40 30.54 37.66
CA MET A 1 60.66 29.95 36.52
C MET A 1 59.31 29.55 37.06
N VAL A 2 58.29 30.27 36.59
CA VAL A 2 56.93 30.28 37.11
C VAL A 2 56.15 29.13 36.47
N HIS A 3 55.49 28.33 37.29
CA HIS A 3 54.49 27.35 36.88
C HIS A 3 53.12 27.98 37.11
N ASP A 4 52.43 28.34 36.03
CA ASP A 4 51.03 28.75 36.08
C ASP A 4 50.15 27.53 35.80
N GLY A 5 49.37 27.16 36.82
CA GLY A 5 48.25 26.25 36.73
C GLY A 5 46.94 27.03 36.62
N PHE A 6 46.09 26.65 35.67
CA PHE A 6 44.70 27.09 35.62
C PHE A 6 43.81 25.93 36.06
N GLY A 7 43.28 26.05 37.28
CA GLY A 7 42.13 25.28 37.76
C GLY A 7 40.86 26.11 37.59
N CYS A 8 39.88 25.60 36.87
CA CYS A 8 38.55 26.19 36.79
C CYS A 8 37.64 25.50 37.81
N ASN A 9 37.15 26.31 38.76
CA ASN A 9 36.13 25.96 39.74
C ASN A 9 34.76 25.78 39.07
N ALA A 10 34.10 24.68 39.36
CA ALA A 10 32.66 24.52 39.20
C ALA A 10 31.99 24.89 40.53
N ASN A 11 31.18 25.96 40.53
CA ASN A 11 30.08 26.23 41.45
C ASN A 11 29.46 27.57 41.07
N ASP A 12 28.33 27.54 40.37
CA ASP A 12 27.20 28.46 40.53
C ASP A 12 26.16 28.18 39.44
N MET A 13 25.13 27.41 39.77
CA MET A 13 23.88 27.44 39.04
C MET A 13 22.73 27.63 40.03
N SER A 14 22.23 28.87 40.04
CA SER A 14 21.08 29.34 40.77
C SER A 14 19.80 28.64 40.29
N ILE A 15 19.08 28.06 41.24
CA ILE A 15 17.75 27.48 41.07
C ILE A 15 16.73 28.62 40.86
N SER A 16 16.19 28.76 39.66
CA SER A 16 15.01 29.58 39.40
C SER A 16 13.74 28.79 39.71
N GLN A 17 12.96 29.29 40.65
CA GLN A 17 11.65 28.73 41.03
C GLN A 17 10.65 28.85 39.87
N GLY A 18 10.24 27.70 39.33
CA GLY A 18 9.18 27.57 38.34
C GLY A 18 7.85 27.16 38.98
N ASN A 19 6.81 27.94 38.69
CA ASN A 19 5.45 27.83 39.17
C ASN A 19 4.81 26.45 38.89
N SER A 20 4.24 25.83 39.93
CA SER A 20 3.49 24.58 39.84
C SER A 20 2.10 24.81 39.22
N PHE A 21 1.92 24.43 37.95
CA PHE A 21 0.61 24.30 37.34
C PHE A 21 0.06 22.89 37.65
N ARG A 22 -0.82 22.80 38.65
CA ARG A 22 -1.56 21.57 39.00
C ARG A 22 -2.60 21.26 37.93
N GLN A 23 -2.29 20.40 36.98
CA GLN A 23 -3.33 19.67 36.23
C GLN A 23 -3.81 18.48 37.07
N ARG A 24 -5.10 18.53 37.40
CA ARG A 24 -5.83 17.51 38.13
C ARG A 24 -6.18 16.38 37.16
N ILE A 25 -5.30 15.38 37.05
CA ILE A 25 -5.59 14.13 36.33
C ILE A 25 -6.56 13.31 37.17
N THR A 26 -7.84 13.28 36.78
CA THR A 26 -8.79 12.28 37.27
C THR A 26 -8.59 10.99 36.48
N SER A 27 -7.91 10.02 37.07
CA SER A 27 -7.86 8.65 36.56
C SER A 27 -9.23 7.98 36.72
N ARG A 28 -10.02 7.94 35.65
CA ARG A 28 -11.16 7.02 35.55
C ARG A 28 -10.65 5.68 35.01
N ASN A 29 -10.53 4.72 35.91
CA ASN A 29 -10.51 3.30 35.57
C ASN A 29 -11.84 2.94 34.91
N SER A 30 -11.82 2.63 33.61
CA SER A 30 -12.86 1.85 32.96
C SER A 30 -12.23 0.71 32.17
N THR A 31 -12.03 -0.41 32.86
CA THR A 31 -11.98 -1.74 32.24
C THR A 31 -13.35 -2.03 31.62
N GLN A 32 -13.53 -1.66 30.35
CA GLN A 32 -14.53 -2.26 29.48
C GLN A 32 -13.81 -2.84 28.28
N GLY A 33 -13.72 -4.16 28.23
CA GLY A 33 -13.29 -4.89 27.05
C GLY A 33 -14.20 -4.52 25.88
N ARG A 34 -13.63 -3.85 24.88
CA ARG A 34 -14.30 -3.65 23.60
C ARG A 34 -14.29 -5.00 22.87
N LEU A 35 -15.43 -5.67 22.91
CA LEU A 35 -15.77 -6.66 21.90
C LEU A 35 -15.86 -5.90 20.57
N TRP A 36 -14.97 -6.22 19.64
CA TRP A 36 -15.06 -5.72 18.27
C TRP A 36 -16.42 -6.11 17.69
N PRO A 37 -17.15 -5.18 17.04
CA PRO A 37 -18.36 -5.54 16.34
C PRO A 37 -17.98 -6.53 15.24
N THR A 38 -18.55 -7.74 15.27
CA THR A 38 -18.51 -8.69 14.16
C THR A 38 -18.97 -7.95 12.90
N LEU A 39 -18.04 -7.61 12.02
CA LEU A 39 -18.33 -6.98 10.74
C LEU A 39 -19.05 -8.05 9.89
N ARG A 40 -20.37 -8.09 10.00
CA ARG A 40 -21.20 -8.97 9.20
C ARG A 40 -21.32 -8.31 7.82
N ILE A 41 -20.41 -8.66 6.92
CA ILE A 41 -20.50 -8.27 5.52
C ILE A 41 -21.72 -8.99 4.93
N GLU A 42 -22.87 -8.33 4.96
CA GLU A 42 -24.03 -8.79 4.21
C GLU A 42 -23.68 -8.69 2.73
N SER A 43 -23.56 -9.85 2.09
CA SER A 43 -23.38 -9.93 0.64
C SER A 43 -24.57 -9.22 -0.02
N PRO A 44 -24.35 -8.32 -0.99
CA PRO A 44 -25.47 -7.71 -1.70
C PRO A 44 -26.30 -8.83 -2.32
N LYS A 45 -27.60 -8.86 -1.96
CA LYS A 45 -28.58 -9.74 -2.61
C LYS A 45 -28.62 -9.35 -4.09
N LEU A 46 -27.91 -10.11 -4.92
CA LEU A 46 -27.99 -9.98 -6.36
C LEU A 46 -29.47 -10.10 -6.77
N PRO A 47 -30.00 -9.19 -7.62
CA PRO A 47 -31.32 -9.35 -8.16
C PRO A 47 -31.38 -10.68 -8.92
N MET A 48 -32.49 -11.40 -8.72
CA MET A 48 -32.84 -12.68 -9.34
C MET A 48 -32.11 -12.92 -10.66
N SER A 49 -31.39 -14.03 -10.73
CA SER A 49 -30.87 -14.61 -11.96
C SER A 49 -32.01 -14.76 -12.96
N ILE A 50 -32.16 -13.80 -13.87
CA ILE A 50 -32.83 -14.06 -15.13
C ILE A 50 -31.83 -14.89 -15.92
N THR A 51 -31.90 -16.21 -15.76
CA THR A 51 -31.12 -17.15 -16.56
C THR A 51 -31.53 -16.94 -18.02
N VAL A 52 -30.64 -16.35 -18.81
CA VAL A 52 -30.80 -16.15 -20.27
C VAL A 52 -31.02 -17.48 -20.99
N ASP A 53 -30.65 -18.60 -20.34
CA ASP A 53 -31.04 -19.95 -20.72
C ASP A 53 -32.54 -20.05 -21.00
N SER A 54 -33.43 -19.38 -20.24
CA SER A 54 -34.87 -19.51 -20.46
C SER A 54 -35.34 -18.87 -21.77
N TYR A 55 -34.70 -17.78 -22.24
CA TYR A 55 -35.09 -17.10 -23.48
C TYR A 55 -34.46 -17.75 -24.71
N ALA A 56 -33.20 -18.20 -24.61
CA ALA A 56 -32.51 -18.91 -25.68
C ALA A 56 -33.05 -20.35 -25.86
N LEU A 57 -33.31 -21.09 -24.77
CA LEU A 57 -34.02 -22.37 -24.84
C LEU A 57 -35.47 -22.17 -25.26
N SER A 58 -36.15 -21.10 -24.84
CA SER A 58 -37.52 -20.84 -25.32
C SER A 58 -37.57 -20.58 -26.82
N THR A 59 -36.62 -19.84 -27.39
CA THR A 59 -36.58 -19.61 -28.85
C THR A 59 -36.06 -20.82 -29.62
N ALA A 60 -35.07 -21.55 -29.11
CA ALA A 60 -34.60 -22.81 -29.71
C ALA A 60 -35.65 -23.92 -29.63
N GLU A 61 -36.32 -24.10 -28.49
CA GLU A 61 -37.47 -25.01 -28.35
C GLU A 61 -38.67 -24.53 -29.14
N SER A 62 -38.92 -23.22 -29.26
CA SER A 62 -40.00 -22.70 -30.12
C SER A 62 -39.69 -22.95 -31.59
N CYS A 63 -38.44 -22.81 -32.03
CA CYS A 63 -38.02 -23.21 -33.38
C CYS A 63 -38.07 -24.73 -33.56
N GLN A 64 -37.64 -25.53 -32.58
CA GLN A 64 -37.68 -26.99 -32.66
C GLN A 64 -39.12 -27.54 -32.56
N ARG A 65 -40.03 -26.87 -31.85
CA ARG A 65 -41.48 -27.18 -31.82
C ARG A 65 -42.21 -26.69 -33.07
N LEU A 66 -41.86 -25.52 -33.60
CA LEU A 66 -42.47 -24.99 -34.82
C LEU A 66 -42.00 -25.73 -36.07
N PHE A 67 -40.79 -26.28 -36.07
CA PHE A 67 -40.19 -26.86 -37.27
C PHE A 67 -39.77 -28.35 -37.16
N GLY A 68 -39.84 -28.96 -35.97
CA GLY A 68 -39.50 -30.37 -35.75
C GLY A 68 -38.03 -30.71 -36.05
N ASN A 69 -37.67 -32.00 -35.93
CA ASN A 69 -36.37 -32.51 -36.39
C ASN A 69 -36.28 -32.60 -37.94
N ASP A 70 -37.36 -32.24 -38.64
CA ASP A 70 -37.55 -32.45 -40.08
C ASP A 70 -37.38 -31.16 -40.90
N LEU A 71 -36.61 -30.18 -40.39
CA LEU A 71 -36.30 -28.93 -41.10
C LEU A 71 -35.67 -29.18 -42.50
N TRP A 72 -35.05 -30.35 -42.70
CA TRP A 72 -34.44 -30.78 -43.96
C TRP A 72 -35.44 -31.39 -44.97
N GLU A 73 -36.67 -31.71 -44.55
CA GLU A 73 -37.71 -32.33 -45.39
C GLU A 73 -38.63 -31.29 -46.06
N VAL A 74 -38.76 -30.09 -45.49
CA VAL A 74 -39.59 -28.98 -46.04
C VAL A 74 -39.24 -28.61 -47.50
N PRO A 75 -37.95 -28.60 -47.92
CA PRO A 75 -37.62 -28.35 -49.33
C PRO A 75 -38.10 -29.46 -50.29
N ARG A 76 -38.26 -30.70 -49.82
CA ARG A 76 -38.69 -31.83 -50.67
C ARG A 76 -40.17 -31.75 -51.02
N TYR A 77 -41.02 -31.39 -50.05
CA TYR A 77 -42.47 -31.31 -50.26
C TYR A 77 -42.88 -30.11 -51.12
N LEU A 78 -42.31 -28.93 -50.86
CA LEU A 78 -42.53 -27.73 -51.69
C LEU A 78 -42.02 -27.90 -53.13
N GLY A 79 -40.95 -28.69 -53.32
CA GLY A 79 -40.37 -28.92 -54.64
C GLY A 79 -41.27 -29.69 -55.62
N HIS A 80 -42.16 -30.58 -55.15
CA HIS A 80 -43.00 -31.40 -56.01
C HIS A 80 -44.30 -30.72 -56.45
N GLU A 81 -44.89 -29.90 -55.58
CA GLU A 81 -46.15 -29.20 -55.85
C GLU A 81 -45.90 -27.89 -56.64
N MET A 82 -44.86 -27.13 -56.28
CA MET A 82 -44.51 -25.92 -57.04
C MET A 82 -44.06 -26.23 -58.48
N LYS A 83 -43.42 -27.38 -58.73
CA LYS A 83 -43.00 -27.77 -60.09
C LYS A 83 -44.17 -27.90 -61.08
N ARG A 84 -45.39 -28.17 -60.63
CA ARG A 84 -46.58 -28.22 -61.52
C ARG A 84 -47.06 -26.82 -61.90
N GLU A 85 -47.08 -25.88 -60.96
CA GLU A 85 -47.53 -24.51 -61.23
C GLU A 85 -46.47 -23.65 -61.94
N PHE A 86 -45.18 -23.93 -61.74
CA PHE A 86 -44.10 -23.18 -62.41
C PHE A 86 -44.12 -23.31 -63.95
N LYS A 87 -44.73 -24.37 -64.51
CA LYS A 87 -44.86 -24.54 -65.97
C LYS A 87 -45.83 -23.55 -66.62
N THR A 88 -46.78 -22.99 -65.87
CA THR A 88 -47.78 -22.04 -66.41
C THR A 88 -47.42 -20.57 -66.12
N TRP A 89 -46.38 -20.33 -65.32
CA TRP A 89 -45.91 -18.99 -65.00
C TRP A 89 -44.96 -18.45 -66.08
N GLY A 90 -45.23 -17.25 -66.59
CA GLY A 90 -44.31 -16.53 -67.46
C GLY A 90 -42.97 -16.22 -66.78
N ARG A 91 -41.87 -16.14 -67.56
CA ARG A 91 -40.48 -15.96 -67.06
C ARG A 91 -40.34 -14.86 -66.00
N GLY A 92 -41.08 -13.76 -66.10
CA GLY A 92 -41.05 -12.65 -65.15
C GLY A 92 -41.45 -13.02 -63.71
N LYS A 93 -42.49 -13.86 -63.52
CA LYS A 93 -42.93 -14.27 -62.17
C LYS A 93 -41.92 -15.19 -61.49
N VAL A 94 -41.25 -16.03 -62.27
CA VAL A 94 -40.18 -16.93 -61.76
C VAL A 94 -38.98 -16.11 -61.28
N ILE A 95 -38.60 -15.08 -62.03
CA ILE A 95 -37.52 -14.17 -61.62
C ILE A 95 -37.91 -13.44 -60.32
N ALA A 96 -39.12 -12.86 -60.25
CA ALA A 96 -39.59 -12.17 -59.05
C ALA A 96 -39.57 -13.06 -57.80
N LEU A 97 -40.05 -14.30 -57.90
CA LEU A 97 -40.06 -15.24 -56.79
C LEU A 97 -38.64 -15.63 -56.35
N LYS A 98 -37.72 -15.88 -57.29
CA LYS A 98 -36.31 -16.14 -56.97
C LYS A 98 -35.66 -14.96 -56.25
N THR A 99 -35.94 -13.73 -56.67
CA THR A 99 -35.45 -12.53 -56.00
C THR A 99 -35.99 -12.43 -54.58
N VAL A 100 -37.29 -12.65 -54.37
CA VAL A 100 -37.91 -12.64 -53.03
C VAL A 100 -37.29 -13.72 -52.13
N CYS A 101 -37.15 -14.96 -52.61
CA CYS A 101 -36.52 -16.04 -51.84
C CYS A 101 -35.06 -15.72 -51.49
N SER A 102 -34.31 -15.11 -52.41
CA SER A 102 -32.91 -14.73 -52.18
C SER A 102 -32.78 -13.64 -51.11
N ILE A 103 -33.68 -12.65 -51.11
CA ILE A 103 -33.74 -11.59 -50.09
C ILE A 103 -34.09 -12.19 -48.72
N LEU A 104 -35.09 -13.08 -48.65
CA LEU A 104 -35.45 -13.75 -47.41
C LEU A 104 -34.31 -14.61 -46.86
N PHE A 105 -33.65 -15.37 -47.72
CA PHE A 105 -32.49 -16.18 -47.32
C PHE A 105 -31.34 -15.32 -46.80
N LEU A 106 -31.03 -14.20 -47.48
CA LEU A 106 -30.02 -13.25 -47.03
C LEU A 106 -30.40 -12.63 -45.66
N GLY A 107 -31.67 -12.29 -45.45
CA GLY A 107 -32.16 -11.80 -44.16
C GLY A 107 -31.99 -12.82 -43.03
N ILE A 108 -32.31 -14.10 -43.27
CA ILE A 108 -32.08 -15.19 -42.31
C ILE A 108 -30.58 -15.35 -42.03
N PHE A 109 -29.75 -15.37 -43.07
CA PHE A 109 -28.31 -15.50 -42.94
C PHE A 109 -27.70 -14.37 -42.10
N ILE A 110 -28.09 -13.11 -42.36
CA ILE A 110 -27.66 -11.96 -41.56
C ILE A 110 -28.05 -12.14 -40.09
N ASN A 111 -29.29 -12.54 -39.79
CA ASN A 111 -29.74 -12.77 -38.42
C ASN A 111 -28.94 -13.89 -37.73
N VAL A 112 -28.67 -15.01 -38.42
CA VAL A 112 -27.83 -16.11 -37.89
C VAL A 112 -26.41 -15.61 -37.61
N CYS A 113 -25.82 -14.83 -38.51
CA CYS A 113 -24.49 -14.23 -38.29
C CYS A 113 -24.48 -13.27 -37.10
N GLN A 114 -25.54 -12.45 -36.91
CA GLN A 114 -25.65 -11.56 -35.75
C GLN A 114 -25.77 -12.36 -34.45
N CYS A 115 -26.61 -13.39 -34.41
CA CYS A 115 -26.72 -14.30 -33.26
C CYS A 115 -25.38 -14.98 -32.95
N TRP A 116 -24.66 -15.47 -33.95
CA TRP A 116 -23.33 -16.06 -33.77
C TRP A 116 -22.33 -15.06 -33.18
N ARG A 117 -22.33 -13.79 -33.65
CA ARG A 117 -21.46 -12.74 -33.10
C ARG A 117 -21.79 -12.42 -31.64
N VAL A 118 -23.07 -12.40 -31.27
CA VAL A 118 -23.51 -12.23 -29.88
C VAL A 118 -23.05 -13.42 -29.03
N GLN A 119 -23.21 -14.65 -29.52
CA GLN A 119 -22.76 -15.85 -28.82
C GLN A 119 -21.25 -15.85 -28.56
N LEU A 120 -20.45 -15.44 -29.54
CA LEU A 120 -18.99 -15.34 -29.37
C LEU A 120 -18.61 -14.30 -28.29
N LYS A 121 -19.28 -13.14 -28.26
CA LYS A 121 -19.07 -12.14 -27.21
C LYS A 121 -19.49 -12.65 -25.83
N TYR A 122 -20.60 -13.38 -25.77
CA TYR A 122 -21.07 -14.00 -24.53
C TYR A 122 -20.05 -15.02 -24.00
N ASN A 123 -19.57 -15.94 -24.85
CA ASN A 123 -18.56 -16.94 -24.46
C ASN A 123 -17.25 -16.29 -24.01
N ALA A 124 -16.84 -15.18 -24.65
CA ALA A 124 -15.66 -14.42 -24.22
C ALA A 124 -15.87 -13.79 -22.83
N LEU A 125 -17.04 -13.22 -22.58
CA LEU A 125 -17.38 -12.62 -21.28
C LEU A 125 -17.47 -13.67 -20.17
N ASP A 126 -18.03 -14.85 -20.45
CA ASP A 126 -18.11 -15.96 -19.51
C ASP A 126 -16.72 -16.50 -19.12
N LYS A 127 -15.80 -16.53 -20.10
CA LYS A 127 -14.38 -16.87 -19.83
C LYS A 127 -13.68 -15.84 -18.94
N GLU A 128 -13.95 -14.55 -19.11
CA GLU A 128 -13.40 -13.52 -18.22
C GLU A 128 -14.04 -13.58 -16.83
N LEU A 129 -15.34 -13.85 -16.74
CA LEU A 129 -16.06 -13.99 -15.47
C LEU A 129 -15.55 -15.20 -14.65
N SER A 130 -15.30 -16.33 -15.31
CA SER A 130 -14.73 -17.53 -14.66
C SER A 130 -13.31 -17.31 -14.17
N LYS A 131 -12.45 -16.60 -14.93
CA LYS A 131 -11.13 -16.18 -14.45
C LYS A 131 -11.23 -15.28 -13.23
N LEU A 132 -12.12 -14.27 -13.26
CA LEU A 132 -12.31 -13.36 -12.14
C LEU A 132 -12.83 -14.09 -10.89
N SER A 133 -13.75 -15.04 -11.07
CA SER A 133 -14.25 -15.91 -9.99
C SER A 133 -13.12 -16.73 -9.36
N LEU A 134 -12.25 -17.34 -10.17
CA LEU A 134 -11.10 -18.10 -9.69
C LEU A 134 -10.11 -17.22 -8.92
N THR A 135 -9.78 -16.03 -9.44
CA THR A 135 -8.93 -15.06 -8.75
C THR A 135 -9.54 -14.66 -7.42
N LYS A 136 -10.84 -14.35 -7.39
CA LYS A 136 -11.56 -14.02 -6.16
C LYS A 136 -11.46 -15.14 -5.11
N THR A 137 -11.68 -16.40 -5.49
CA THR A 137 -11.55 -17.53 -4.56
C THR A 137 -10.13 -17.70 -4.05
N LYS A 138 -9.11 -17.53 -4.91
CA LYS A 138 -7.70 -17.57 -4.49
C LYS A 138 -7.40 -16.48 -3.46
N THR A 139 -7.85 -15.25 -3.70
CA THR A 139 -7.67 -14.12 -2.78
C THR A 139 -8.36 -14.37 -1.44
N ILE A 140 -9.58 -14.91 -1.45
CA ILE A 140 -10.31 -15.27 -0.21
C ILE A 140 -9.53 -16.32 0.59
N ASN A 141 -9.04 -17.38 -0.06
CA ASN A 141 -8.28 -18.42 0.63
C ASN A 141 -6.98 -17.89 1.25
N ILE A 142 -6.26 -17.00 0.54
CA ILE A 142 -5.06 -16.34 1.07
C ILE A 142 -5.43 -15.47 2.27
N LEU A 143 -6.50 -14.69 2.17
CA LEU A 143 -6.97 -13.82 3.26
C LEU A 143 -7.35 -14.64 4.50
N ASP A 144 -8.05 -15.76 4.34
CA ASP A 144 -8.41 -16.65 5.45
C ASP A 144 -7.16 -17.26 6.12
N GLN A 145 -6.16 -17.65 5.33
CA GLN A 145 -4.88 -18.13 5.86
C GLN A 145 -4.16 -17.05 6.66
N THR A 146 -4.08 -15.82 6.13
CA THR A 146 -3.47 -14.68 6.82
C THR A 146 -4.22 -14.35 8.11
N ILE A 147 -5.56 -14.31 8.09
CA ILE A 147 -6.37 -14.07 9.30
C ILE A 147 -6.10 -15.13 10.36
N HIS A 148 -5.98 -16.41 9.97
CA HIS A 148 -5.66 -17.48 10.90
C HIS A 148 -4.25 -17.32 11.51
N GLN A 149 -3.25 -16.94 10.71
CA GLN A 149 -1.89 -16.67 11.19
C GLN A 149 -1.83 -15.48 12.15
N VAL A 150 -2.53 -14.39 11.83
CA VAL A 150 -2.63 -13.20 12.71
C VAL A 150 -3.25 -13.60 14.05
N ARG A 151 -4.41 -14.28 14.05
CA ARG A 151 -5.07 -14.72 15.28
C ARG A 151 -4.20 -15.65 16.12
N SER A 152 -3.48 -16.58 15.49
CA SER A 152 -2.56 -17.47 16.19
C SER A 152 -1.39 -16.69 16.83
N THR A 153 -0.94 -15.64 16.15
CA THR A 153 0.13 -14.76 16.66
C THR A 153 -0.37 -13.90 17.82
N GLU A 154 -1.55 -13.30 17.71
CA GLU A 154 -2.20 -12.55 18.79
C GLU A 154 -2.38 -13.41 20.05
N GLN A 155 -2.89 -14.63 19.90
CA GLN A 155 -3.05 -15.56 21.02
C GLN A 155 -1.72 -15.88 21.70
N SER A 156 -0.67 -16.02 20.89
CA SER A 156 0.65 -16.28 21.44
C SER A 156 1.22 -15.06 22.17
N ILE A 157 1.09 -13.84 21.61
CA ILE A 157 1.52 -12.61 22.26
C ILE A 157 0.83 -12.46 23.61
N TYR A 158 -0.49 -12.69 23.66
CA TYR A 158 -1.25 -12.65 24.91
C TYR A 158 -0.73 -13.67 25.96
N GLN A 159 -0.42 -14.90 25.54
CA GLN A 159 0.16 -15.91 26.43
C GLN A 159 1.55 -15.48 26.95
N LEU A 160 2.37 -14.88 26.08
CA LEU A 160 3.70 -14.39 26.42
C LEU A 160 3.62 -13.22 27.42
N GLU A 161 2.75 -12.25 27.20
CA GLU A 161 2.52 -11.12 28.12
C GLU A 161 2.03 -11.58 29.49
N SER A 162 1.08 -12.53 29.51
CA SER A 162 0.59 -13.14 30.75
C SER A 162 1.73 -13.82 31.52
N ARG A 163 2.58 -14.59 30.84
CA ARG A 163 3.74 -15.26 31.44
C ARG A 163 4.77 -14.25 31.96
N LYS A 164 5.10 -13.20 31.20
CA LYS A 164 5.99 -12.11 31.62
C LYS A 164 5.49 -11.44 32.90
N LYS A 165 4.17 -11.17 32.99
CA LYS A 165 3.56 -10.58 34.19
C LYS A 165 3.69 -11.49 35.41
N THR A 166 3.41 -12.79 35.25
CA THR A 166 3.57 -13.78 36.33
C THR A 166 5.01 -13.91 36.80
N LEU A 167 5.97 -13.95 35.87
CA LEU A 167 7.39 -13.99 36.18
C LEU A 167 7.87 -12.71 36.87
N THR A 168 7.42 -11.54 36.42
CA THR A 168 7.77 -10.23 37.03
C THR A 168 7.27 -10.12 38.46
N LEU A 169 6.05 -10.57 38.75
CA LEU A 169 5.50 -10.61 40.11
C LEU A 169 6.29 -11.58 40.98
N SER A 170 6.54 -12.79 40.45
CA SER A 170 7.31 -13.81 41.16
C SER A 170 8.72 -13.32 41.52
N LEU A 171 9.40 -12.60 40.62
CA LEU A 171 10.73 -12.03 40.87
C LEU A 171 10.75 -11.01 42.00
N LYS A 172 9.69 -10.22 42.18
CA LYS A 172 9.59 -9.23 43.28
C LYS A 172 9.48 -9.90 44.64
N ASP A 173 8.88 -11.08 44.70
CA ASP A 173 8.60 -11.79 45.96
C ASP A 173 9.76 -12.72 46.39
N SER A 174 10.60 -13.17 45.45
CA SER A 174 11.72 -14.08 45.74
C SER A 174 13.04 -13.35 45.97
N GLY A 175 13.44 -13.20 47.24
CA GLY A 175 14.83 -12.96 47.63
C GLY A 175 15.58 -14.27 47.88
N GLY A 176 16.82 -14.41 47.38
CA GLY A 176 17.68 -15.58 47.64
C GLY A 176 17.94 -16.47 46.42
N ALA A 177 18.37 -17.72 46.65
CA ALA A 177 18.83 -18.65 45.62
C ALA A 177 17.76 -18.99 44.55
N GLU A 178 16.47 -18.99 44.91
CA GLU A 178 15.37 -19.18 43.96
C GLU A 178 15.27 -18.04 42.93
N GLY A 179 15.78 -16.85 43.25
CA GLY A 179 15.82 -15.71 42.33
C GLY A 179 16.78 -15.95 41.16
N GLY A 180 17.82 -16.78 41.32
CA GLY A 180 18.76 -17.11 40.26
C GLY A 180 18.11 -17.94 39.15
N GLN A 181 17.36 -18.98 39.52
CA GLN A 181 16.63 -19.83 38.57
C GLN A 181 15.57 -19.03 37.79
N ARG A 182 14.83 -18.14 38.47
CA ARG A 182 13.80 -17.31 37.84
C ARG A 182 14.37 -16.27 36.87
N ARG A 183 15.55 -15.72 37.14
CA ARG A 183 16.25 -14.82 36.20
C ARG A 183 16.62 -15.56 34.93
N LYS A 184 17.19 -16.76 35.06
CA LYS A 184 17.52 -17.61 33.92
C LYS A 184 16.28 -17.95 33.08
N GLU A 185 15.16 -18.29 33.73
CA GLU A 185 13.89 -18.55 33.02
C GLU A 185 13.33 -17.31 32.31
N MET A 186 13.57 -16.11 32.86
CA MET A 186 13.19 -14.86 32.20
C MET A 186 14.09 -14.57 31.00
N GLU A 187 15.39 -14.76 31.13
CA GLU A 187 16.36 -14.59 30.04
C GLU A 187 16.05 -15.54 28.87
N GLU A 188 15.83 -16.83 29.14
CA GLU A 188 15.43 -17.83 28.13
C GLU A 188 14.10 -17.45 27.46
N PHE A 189 13.18 -16.85 28.22
CA PHE A 189 11.89 -16.40 27.70
C PHE A 189 12.02 -15.16 26.81
N GLU A 190 12.83 -14.18 27.21
CA GLU A 190 13.12 -12.97 26.42
C GLU A 190 13.83 -13.34 25.11
N GLU A 191 14.79 -14.28 25.16
CA GLU A 191 15.45 -14.81 23.96
C GLU A 191 14.45 -15.48 23.00
N ALA A 192 13.56 -16.33 23.51
CA ALA A 192 12.54 -16.98 22.69
C ALA A 192 11.55 -15.98 22.05
N LEU A 193 11.23 -14.90 22.77
CA LEU A 193 10.40 -13.82 22.24
C LEU A 193 11.13 -13.06 21.14
N GLN A 194 12.39 -12.72 21.36
CA GLN A 194 13.22 -12.02 20.36
C GLN A 194 13.34 -12.83 19.08
N GLN A 195 13.66 -14.13 19.17
CA GLN A 195 13.73 -15.02 17.99
C GLN A 195 12.42 -15.08 17.20
N ARG A 196 11.27 -14.94 17.87
CA ARG A 196 9.97 -14.89 17.21
C ARG A 196 9.75 -13.56 16.49
N VAL A 197 10.11 -12.44 17.12
CA VAL A 197 10.06 -11.12 16.50
C VAL A 197 10.96 -11.07 15.27
N ASP A 198 12.20 -11.58 15.37
CA ASP A 198 13.15 -11.65 14.26
C ASP A 198 12.59 -12.48 13.09
N ARG A 199 11.91 -13.60 13.39
CA ARG A 199 11.23 -14.39 12.36
C ARG A 199 10.11 -13.62 11.69
N LEU A 200 9.30 -12.88 12.45
CA LEU A 200 8.23 -12.06 11.88
C LEU A 200 8.79 -10.95 11.00
N HIS A 201 9.86 -10.26 11.43
CA HIS A 201 10.55 -9.26 10.62
C HIS A 201 11.03 -9.88 9.30
N HIS A 202 11.70 -11.04 9.36
CA HIS A 202 12.18 -11.75 8.17
C HIS A 202 11.05 -12.09 7.19
N GLU A 203 9.93 -12.65 7.67
CA GLU A 203 8.79 -12.97 6.81
C GLU A 203 8.19 -11.71 6.16
N ILE A 204 8.07 -10.60 6.91
CA ILE A 204 7.60 -9.31 6.37
C ILE A 204 8.57 -8.81 5.28
N GLN A 205 9.88 -8.93 5.49
CA GLN A 205 10.90 -8.55 4.49
C GLN A 205 10.77 -9.39 3.22
N VAL A 206 10.65 -10.72 3.34
CA VAL A 206 10.48 -11.64 2.20
C VAL A 206 9.21 -11.30 1.41
N HIS A 207 8.10 -11.06 2.12
CA HIS A 207 6.85 -10.67 1.48
C HIS A 207 6.94 -9.31 0.79
N SER A 208 7.52 -8.30 1.47
CA SER A 208 7.70 -6.96 0.92
C SER A 208 8.60 -6.96 -0.32
N ARG A 209 9.70 -7.74 -0.29
CA ARG A 209 10.59 -7.94 -1.44
C ARG A 209 9.84 -8.53 -2.62
N ARG A 210 9.07 -9.60 -2.40
CA ARG A 210 8.30 -10.27 -3.46
C ARG A 210 7.27 -9.32 -4.07
N GLU A 211 6.50 -8.62 -3.24
CA GLU A 211 5.50 -7.66 -3.70
C GLU A 211 6.14 -6.52 -4.50
N ALA A 212 7.25 -5.96 -4.02
CA ALA A 212 7.97 -4.91 -4.72
C ALA A 212 8.45 -5.36 -6.12
N ILE A 213 8.98 -6.59 -6.23
CA ILE A 213 9.39 -7.15 -7.53
C ILE A 213 8.18 -7.37 -8.44
N GLU A 214 7.10 -7.95 -7.92
CA GLU A 214 5.90 -8.23 -8.71
C GLU A 214 5.23 -6.96 -9.23
N ARG A 215 5.23 -5.87 -8.44
CA ARG A 215 4.54 -4.62 -8.76
C ARG A 215 5.42 -3.59 -9.46
N PHE A 216 6.66 -3.44 -9.02
CA PHE A 216 7.56 -2.35 -9.44
C PHE A 216 8.80 -2.86 -10.20
N GLY A 217 9.02 -4.17 -10.30
CA GLY A 217 10.19 -4.78 -10.93
C GLY A 217 11.38 -4.96 -9.98
N GLU A 218 12.46 -5.56 -10.48
CA GLU A 218 13.65 -5.92 -9.67
C GLU A 218 14.46 -4.72 -9.16
N GLY A 219 14.31 -3.55 -9.79
CA GLY A 219 15.10 -2.36 -9.52
C GLY A 219 16.40 -2.26 -10.35
N PRO A 220 17.29 -1.29 -10.05
CA PRO A 220 17.17 -0.31 -8.98
C PRO A 220 15.96 0.62 -9.22
N HIS A 221 15.18 0.87 -8.17
CA HIS A 221 14.03 1.77 -8.27
C HIS A 221 14.48 3.21 -8.12
N ARG A 222 13.96 4.08 -8.98
CA ARG A 222 14.28 5.51 -8.96
C ARG A 222 13.00 6.32 -8.91
N VAL A 223 12.94 7.27 -7.97
CA VAL A 223 11.79 8.17 -7.80
C VAL A 223 12.23 9.57 -8.16
N GLU A 224 11.56 10.16 -9.15
CA GLU A 224 11.73 11.57 -9.48
C GLU A 224 10.73 12.41 -8.67
N PHE A 225 11.25 13.39 -7.97
CA PHE A 225 10.49 14.44 -7.31
C PHE A 225 10.55 15.70 -8.16
N VAL A 226 9.39 16.19 -8.57
CA VAL A 226 9.23 17.51 -9.18
C VAL A 226 8.78 18.46 -8.09
N VAL A 227 9.54 19.53 -7.89
CA VAL A 227 9.31 20.50 -6.82
C VAL A 227 9.10 21.91 -7.37
N GLU A 228 8.32 22.69 -6.64
CA GLU A 228 8.03 24.08 -6.93
C GLU A 228 8.33 24.94 -5.70
N PHE A 229 8.98 26.09 -5.94
CA PHE A 229 9.36 27.03 -4.89
C PHE A 229 8.41 28.23 -4.97
N GLU A 230 7.88 28.68 -3.84
CA GLU A 230 6.83 29.71 -3.74
C GLU A 230 7.09 30.99 -4.58
N HIS A 231 8.36 31.39 -4.72
CA HIS A 231 8.77 32.62 -5.41
C HIS A 231 9.49 32.36 -6.75
N GLY A 232 9.42 31.15 -7.29
CA GLY A 232 9.94 30.83 -8.62
C GLY A 232 8.99 31.33 -9.71
N ASN A 233 9.50 31.60 -10.92
CA ASN A 233 8.69 31.96 -12.10
C ASN A 233 7.85 30.77 -12.63
N ASN A 234 7.16 30.03 -11.75
CA ASN A 234 6.58 28.71 -12.02
C ASN A 234 7.60 27.72 -12.62
N SER A 235 8.88 27.88 -12.27
CA SER A 235 9.94 26.98 -12.71
C SER A 235 9.89 25.72 -11.85
N HIS A 236 9.51 24.61 -12.46
CA HIS A 236 9.64 23.30 -11.84
C HIS A 236 11.10 22.85 -11.91
N ASP A 237 11.64 22.46 -10.76
CA ASP A 237 12.92 21.77 -10.67
C ASP A 237 12.68 20.32 -10.28
N SER A 238 13.63 19.43 -10.55
CA SER A 238 13.52 18.04 -10.13
C SER A 238 14.82 17.47 -9.57
N PHE A 239 14.65 16.47 -8.70
CA PHE A 239 15.72 15.63 -8.21
C PHE A 239 15.28 14.16 -8.24
N VAL A 240 16.26 13.25 -8.28
CA VAL A 240 16.00 11.81 -8.37
C VAL A 240 16.63 11.12 -7.18
N VAL A 241 15.82 10.30 -6.52
CA VAL A 241 16.26 9.41 -5.44
C VAL A 241 16.34 7.98 -5.97
N GLU A 242 17.48 7.34 -5.82
CA GLU A 242 17.63 5.90 -6.02
C GLU A 242 17.37 5.18 -4.70
N MET A 243 16.47 4.21 -4.72
CA MET A 243 16.11 3.43 -3.54
C MET A 243 17.23 2.45 -3.18
N ALA A 244 17.25 2.02 -1.91
CA ALA A 244 18.07 0.91 -1.48
C ALA A 244 17.73 -0.39 -2.21
N SER A 245 18.69 -1.31 -2.23
CA SER A 245 18.46 -2.66 -2.74
C SER A 245 17.33 -3.35 -1.96
N LEU A 246 16.47 -4.08 -2.68
CA LEU A 246 15.46 -4.94 -2.06
C LEU A 246 16.08 -6.12 -1.28
N GLU A 247 17.39 -6.37 -1.38
CA GLU A 247 18.09 -7.31 -0.49
C GLU A 247 18.37 -6.69 0.89
N SER A 248 18.58 -5.38 0.94
CA SER A 248 19.06 -4.69 2.14
C SER A 248 17.92 -4.05 2.94
N MET A 249 16.94 -3.43 2.24
CA MET A 249 15.83 -2.69 2.86
C MET A 249 14.46 -2.96 2.18
N PRO A 250 14.07 -4.23 1.95
CA PRO A 250 12.86 -4.55 1.20
C PRO A 250 11.58 -3.97 1.78
N HIS A 251 11.43 -3.92 3.12
CA HIS A 251 10.19 -3.47 3.73
C HIS A 251 9.99 -1.97 3.55
N SER A 252 11.02 -1.18 3.87
CA SER A 252 11.01 0.28 3.79
C SER A 252 10.89 0.76 2.35
N VAL A 253 11.62 0.13 1.42
CA VAL A 253 11.54 0.45 0.00
C VAL A 253 10.15 0.12 -0.55
N ASN A 254 9.61 -1.06 -0.27
CA ASN A 254 8.25 -1.42 -0.71
C ASN A 254 7.21 -0.42 -0.17
N HIS A 255 7.26 -0.13 1.13
CA HIS A 255 6.34 0.82 1.78
C HIS A 255 6.38 2.20 1.12
N PHE A 256 7.58 2.73 0.87
CA PHE A 256 7.74 4.01 0.18
C PHE A 256 7.24 3.98 -1.26
N LEU A 257 7.55 2.94 -2.03
CA LEU A 257 7.08 2.80 -3.41
C LEU A 257 5.56 2.74 -3.50
N HIS A 258 4.90 2.13 -2.52
CA HIS A 258 3.44 2.18 -2.41
C HIS A 258 2.92 3.61 -2.18
N MET A 259 3.58 4.44 -1.35
CA MET A 259 3.20 5.84 -1.18
C MET A 259 3.32 6.63 -2.49
N ILE A 260 4.38 6.36 -3.27
CA ILE A 260 4.60 6.98 -4.59
C ILE A 260 3.51 6.54 -5.58
N ASP A 261 3.21 5.25 -5.65
CA ASP A 261 2.19 4.71 -6.56
C ASP A 261 0.77 5.24 -6.27
N HIS A 262 0.45 5.44 -4.99
CA HIS A 262 -0.80 6.05 -4.53
C HIS A 262 -0.80 7.58 -4.62
N LYS A 263 0.29 8.21 -5.07
CA LYS A 263 0.45 9.66 -5.20
C LYS A 263 0.20 10.40 -3.88
N LEU A 264 0.57 9.78 -2.75
CA LEU A 264 0.33 10.34 -1.43
C LEU A 264 1.19 11.56 -1.11
N TRP A 265 2.20 11.84 -1.93
CA TRP A 265 3.07 13.01 -1.81
C TRP A 265 2.79 14.08 -2.86
N ASP A 266 1.82 13.86 -3.75
CA ASP A 266 1.42 14.90 -4.70
C ASP A 266 0.70 16.02 -3.96
N ASP A 267 1.08 17.25 -4.28
CA ASP A 267 0.62 18.50 -3.69
C ASP A 267 0.89 18.65 -2.19
N THR A 268 1.84 17.89 -1.64
CA THR A 268 2.32 18.07 -0.26
C THR A 268 3.54 19.00 -0.21
N ILE A 269 4.19 19.08 0.96
CA ILE A 269 5.27 20.03 1.18
C ILE A 269 6.53 19.39 1.76
N PHE A 270 7.67 19.97 1.42
CA PHE A 270 8.90 19.89 2.21
C PHE A 270 8.96 21.09 3.15
N MET A 271 9.27 20.84 4.41
CA MET A 271 9.58 21.81 5.44
C MET A 271 11.00 21.53 5.95
N GLN A 272 11.82 22.56 6.09
CA GLN A 272 13.14 22.36 6.68
C GLN A 272 13.01 22.17 8.19
N HIS A 273 13.59 21.09 8.69
CA HIS A 273 13.62 20.79 10.12
C HIS A 273 15.06 20.87 10.64
N VAL A 274 15.30 21.80 11.57
CA VAL A 274 16.45 21.82 12.50
C VAL A 274 17.84 21.62 11.84
N GLY A 275 18.12 22.28 10.71
CA GLY A 275 19.48 22.51 10.21
C GLY A 275 20.25 21.33 9.62
N HIS A 276 19.91 20.08 9.95
CA HIS A 276 20.63 18.87 9.50
C HIS A 276 19.81 17.99 8.54
N VAL A 277 18.50 18.25 8.40
CA VAL A 277 17.61 17.53 7.48
C VAL A 277 16.59 18.44 6.80
N ILE A 278 16.09 18.01 5.64
CA ILE A 278 14.86 18.52 5.02
C ILE A 278 13.78 17.47 5.19
N GLN A 279 12.64 17.82 5.80
CA GLN A 279 11.60 16.86 6.16
C GLN A 279 10.34 17.09 5.31
N THR A 280 9.61 16.04 4.97
CA THR A 280 8.28 16.18 4.37
C THR A 280 7.23 16.44 5.43
N SER A 281 6.17 17.16 5.06
CA SER A 281 4.95 17.25 5.85
C SER A 281 3.77 16.79 5.02
N PRO A 282 2.88 15.93 5.56
CA PRO A 282 1.64 15.54 4.91
C PRO A 282 0.60 16.66 5.02
N ASN A 283 0.94 17.86 4.55
CA ASN A 283 0.04 19.01 4.48
C ASN A 283 -0.16 19.40 3.02
N ASP A 284 -1.39 19.68 2.63
CA ASP A 284 -1.69 20.23 1.31
C ASP A 284 -1.00 21.59 1.14
N TYR A 285 -0.30 21.80 0.02
CA TYR A 285 0.46 23.03 -0.20
C TYR A 285 -0.41 24.29 -0.29
N LYS A 286 -1.66 24.18 -0.76
CA LYS A 286 -2.54 25.34 -0.96
C LYS A 286 -3.32 25.69 0.30
N THR A 287 -3.83 24.69 1.01
CA THR A 287 -4.67 24.91 2.20
C THR A 287 -3.87 24.83 3.50
N TYR A 288 -2.68 24.23 3.48
CA TYR A 288 -1.87 23.86 4.64
C TYR A 288 -2.56 22.89 5.61
N GLU A 289 -3.72 22.36 5.25
CA GLU A 289 -4.44 21.36 6.04
C GLU A 289 -3.72 20.02 5.95
N SER A 290 -3.78 19.25 7.04
CA SER A 290 -3.25 17.89 7.07
C SER A 290 -4.01 17.00 6.07
N VAL A 291 -3.25 16.21 5.31
CA VAL A 291 -3.74 15.17 4.40
C VAL A 291 -3.33 13.77 4.89
N GLU A 292 -3.03 13.63 6.19
CA GLU A 292 -2.69 12.35 6.83
C GLU A 292 -3.78 11.28 6.66
N ASP A 293 -5.05 11.68 6.57
CA ASP A 293 -6.17 10.76 6.33
C ASP A 293 -5.95 9.93 5.05
N ARG A 294 -5.31 10.49 4.02
CA ARG A 294 -4.97 9.75 2.79
C ARG A 294 -3.99 8.60 3.07
N PHE A 295 -3.03 8.82 3.95
CA PHE A 295 -2.06 7.80 4.36
C PHE A 295 -2.73 6.76 5.25
N HIS A 296 -3.65 7.16 6.12
CA HIS A 296 -4.43 6.26 6.96
C HIS A 296 -5.32 5.33 6.12
N GLU A 297 -6.07 5.89 5.17
CA GLU A 297 -6.92 5.14 4.25
C GLU A 297 -6.12 4.16 3.38
N ALA A 298 -4.90 4.53 2.98
CA ALA A 298 -4.00 3.66 2.24
C ALA A 298 -3.30 2.59 3.11
N GLY A 299 -3.38 2.70 4.45
CA GLY A 299 -2.65 1.83 5.36
C GLY A 299 -1.13 2.06 5.34
N LEU A 300 -0.69 3.29 5.04
CA LEU A 300 0.71 3.67 4.84
C LEU A 300 1.13 4.80 5.81
N THR A 301 0.65 4.75 7.06
CA THR A 301 1.00 5.75 8.07
C THR A 301 2.30 5.44 8.80
N HIS A 302 2.72 4.18 8.86
CA HIS A 302 3.96 3.78 9.52
C HIS A 302 4.42 2.42 9.00
N LEU A 303 5.72 2.14 9.16
CA LEU A 303 6.30 0.83 8.92
C LEU A 303 5.85 -0.19 9.97
N SER A 304 5.94 -1.48 9.63
CA SER A 304 5.61 -2.56 10.57
C SER A 304 6.69 -2.75 11.64
N PHE A 305 7.94 -2.39 11.35
CA PHE A 305 9.08 -2.42 12.27
C PHE A 305 10.20 -1.49 11.76
N GLN A 306 11.18 -1.19 12.63
CA GLN A 306 12.36 -0.41 12.26
C GLN A 306 13.36 -1.26 11.47
N GLU A 307 13.29 -1.17 10.15
CA GLU A 307 14.24 -1.83 9.27
C GLU A 307 15.49 -0.95 9.12
N TYR A 308 16.65 -1.47 9.49
CA TYR A 308 17.92 -0.76 9.39
C TYR A 308 18.99 -1.64 8.75
N SER A 309 19.76 -1.08 7.81
CA SER A 309 20.91 -1.72 7.20
C SER A 309 22.16 -0.86 7.34
N ARG A 310 23.28 -1.48 7.72
CA ARG A 310 24.59 -0.81 7.76
C ARG A 310 25.11 -0.43 6.38
N GLU A 311 24.56 -1.00 5.32
CA GLU A 311 24.90 -0.68 3.93
C GLU A 311 24.24 0.63 3.46
N TYR A 312 23.20 1.07 4.16
CA TYR A 312 22.51 2.35 3.93
C TYR A 312 22.53 3.20 5.21
N PRO A 313 23.71 3.75 5.59
CA PRO A 313 23.80 4.67 6.72
C PRO A 313 23.16 6.02 6.40
N HIS A 314 22.93 6.83 7.45
CA HIS A 314 22.42 8.20 7.35
C HIS A 314 23.49 9.20 6.89
N ASP A 315 24.04 8.97 5.69
CA ASP A 315 24.99 9.88 5.05
C ASP A 315 24.30 11.12 4.44
N GLU A 316 25.11 12.11 4.06
CA GLU A 316 24.63 13.26 3.30
C GLU A 316 23.87 12.83 2.03
N TYR A 317 22.69 13.44 1.83
CA TYR A 317 21.73 13.17 0.78
C TYR A 317 21.06 11.80 0.79
N THR A 318 21.19 11.01 1.86
CA THR A 318 20.32 9.84 2.03
C THR A 318 18.94 10.26 2.53
N ILE A 319 17.95 9.40 2.29
CA ILE A 319 16.58 9.62 2.77
C ILE A 319 16.18 8.55 3.77
N GLY A 320 15.46 8.96 4.81
CA GLY A 320 14.98 8.06 5.85
C GLY A 320 13.60 8.43 6.38
N PHE A 321 12.92 7.46 6.99
CA PHE A 321 11.62 7.69 7.62
C PHE A 321 11.82 8.32 8.99
N GLU A 322 10.98 9.30 9.32
CA GLU A 322 10.97 9.92 10.63
C GLU A 322 10.25 9.04 11.65
N GLY A 323 10.79 8.97 12.87
CA GLY A 323 10.12 8.35 14.01
C GLY A 323 10.31 6.83 14.14
N ARG A 324 9.62 6.25 15.14
CA ARG A 324 9.68 4.83 15.50
C ARG A 324 8.27 4.33 15.92
N PRO A 325 7.64 3.39 15.19
CA PRO A 325 8.03 2.92 13.86
C PRO A 325 7.94 4.05 12.84
N GLY A 326 8.89 4.14 11.90
CA GLY A 326 9.02 5.28 11.00
C GLY A 326 7.82 5.50 10.07
N GLY A 327 7.58 6.75 9.65
CA GLY A 327 6.56 7.15 8.68
C GLY A 327 5.39 7.98 9.26
N PRO A 328 4.51 8.55 8.41
CA PRO A 328 4.62 8.54 6.96
C PRO A 328 5.71 9.51 6.49
N GLN A 329 6.03 10.51 7.30
CA GLN A 329 7.03 11.53 7.02
C GLN A 329 8.40 10.88 6.78
N PHE A 330 9.11 11.43 5.80
CA PHE A 330 10.50 11.13 5.54
C PHE A 330 11.32 12.40 5.50
N TYR A 331 12.63 12.27 5.56
CA TYR A 331 13.56 13.37 5.46
C TYR A 331 14.72 13.06 4.52
N ILE A 332 15.43 14.11 4.13
CA ILE A 332 16.67 14.09 3.38
C ILE A 332 17.77 14.60 4.29
N ASN A 333 18.78 13.76 4.55
CA ASN A 333 19.97 14.15 5.30
C ASN A 333 20.75 15.22 4.54
N MET A 334 21.10 16.32 5.22
CA MET A 334 21.94 17.39 4.66
C MET A 334 23.40 17.30 5.12
N GLU A 335 23.70 16.36 6.01
CA GLU A 335 25.04 16.02 6.48
C GLU A 335 25.06 14.55 6.91
N ASN A 336 26.19 14.04 7.41
CA ASN A 336 26.23 12.70 7.99
C ASN A 336 25.57 12.72 9.38
N ASN A 337 24.37 12.15 9.46
CA ASN A 337 23.55 12.08 10.67
C ASN A 337 23.53 10.68 11.29
N GLN A 338 24.51 9.82 11.00
CA GLN A 338 24.54 8.46 11.54
C GLN A 338 24.50 8.42 13.08
N GLN A 339 25.12 9.40 13.75
CA GLN A 339 25.08 9.47 15.22
C GLN A 339 23.73 9.92 15.78
N ILE A 340 22.91 10.58 14.96
CA ILE A 340 21.61 11.13 15.37
C ILE A 340 20.50 10.15 15.03
N HIS A 341 20.44 9.69 13.78
CA HIS A 341 19.36 8.86 13.26
C HIS A 341 19.73 7.38 13.13
N GLY A 342 21.01 7.00 13.25
CA GLY A 342 21.43 5.60 13.25
C GLY A 342 21.26 4.90 14.61
N PRO A 343 21.58 3.60 14.69
CA PRO A 343 21.64 2.84 15.94
C PRO A 343 22.53 3.53 16.98
N GLY A 344 22.03 3.65 18.21
CA GLY A 344 22.66 4.43 19.28
C GLY A 344 22.28 5.91 19.26
N GLY A 345 21.60 6.38 18.21
CA GLY A 345 21.16 7.76 18.04
C GLY A 345 19.85 8.07 18.77
N GLN A 346 19.73 9.31 19.24
CA GLN A 346 18.64 9.86 20.06
C GLN A 346 18.49 9.23 21.47
N MET A 347 18.95 9.97 22.49
CA MET A 347 18.90 9.60 23.91
C MET A 347 17.47 9.54 24.50
N HIS A 348 16.45 9.89 23.72
CA HIS A 348 15.07 10.04 24.18
C HIS A 348 14.18 8.82 23.94
N HIS A 349 14.74 7.72 23.42
CA HIS A 349 14.00 6.49 23.13
C HIS A 349 14.36 5.36 24.10
N ASP A 350 13.36 4.51 24.37
CA ASP A 350 13.49 3.36 25.27
C ASP A 350 14.48 2.30 24.78
N LEU A 351 14.71 2.24 23.46
CA LEU A 351 15.62 1.30 22.80
C LEU A 351 16.70 2.07 22.02
N HIS A 352 17.83 2.31 22.69
CA HIS A 352 18.96 3.02 22.07
C HIS A 352 19.54 2.29 20.86
N GLU A 353 19.34 0.99 20.73
CA GLU A 353 19.94 0.18 19.66
C GLU A 353 19.22 0.32 18.31
N GLU A 354 18.00 0.86 18.28
CA GLU A 354 17.25 1.02 17.04
C GLU A 354 17.62 2.32 16.32
N GLY A 355 17.84 2.23 15.01
CA GLY A 355 18.01 3.36 14.12
C GLY A 355 16.73 3.64 13.31
N GLU A 356 16.61 4.84 12.79
CA GLU A 356 15.58 5.18 11.81
C GLU A 356 15.90 4.52 10.45
N PRO A 357 14.88 4.05 9.69
CA PRO A 357 15.11 3.41 8.40
C PRO A 357 15.63 4.39 7.36
N CYS A 358 16.83 4.15 6.84
CA CYS A 358 17.41 4.87 5.70
C CYS A 358 17.30 4.00 4.44
N PHE A 359 16.54 4.44 3.44
CA PHE A 359 16.06 3.57 2.35
C PHE A 359 16.29 4.14 0.95
N GLY A 360 17.01 5.24 0.81
CA GLY A 360 17.34 5.79 -0.51
C GLY A 360 18.40 6.89 -0.46
N LYS A 361 18.83 7.35 -1.65
CA LYS A 361 19.83 8.40 -1.79
C LYS A 361 19.56 9.27 -3.01
N VAL A 362 19.75 10.59 -2.87
CA VAL A 362 19.67 11.51 -4.01
C VAL A 362 20.86 11.28 -4.95
N VAL A 363 20.56 10.80 -6.16
CA VAL A 363 21.55 10.49 -7.22
C VAL A 363 21.61 11.56 -8.30
N SER A 364 20.57 12.38 -8.44
CA SER A 364 20.53 13.52 -9.37
C SER A 364 19.78 14.69 -8.76
N GLY A 365 20.12 15.92 -9.16
CA GLY A 365 19.44 17.13 -8.69
C GLY A 365 19.85 17.60 -7.28
N LYS A 366 21.04 17.23 -6.78
CA LYS A 366 21.55 17.69 -5.47
C LYS A 366 21.50 19.21 -5.29
N ARG A 367 21.81 19.99 -6.33
CA ARG A 367 21.67 21.46 -6.34
C ARG A 367 20.27 21.95 -5.99
N VAL A 368 19.23 21.18 -6.31
CA VAL A 368 17.83 21.51 -5.99
C VAL A 368 17.62 21.30 -4.51
N VAL A 369 18.10 20.19 -3.96
CA VAL A 369 18.08 19.88 -2.52
C VAL A 369 18.88 20.92 -1.73
N ASP A 370 20.07 21.30 -2.18
CA ASP A 370 20.88 22.37 -1.56
C ASP A 370 20.12 23.69 -1.53
N ARG A 371 19.43 24.02 -2.63
CA ARG A 371 18.60 25.24 -2.70
C ARG A 371 17.39 25.17 -1.76
N MET A 372 16.83 23.98 -1.54
CA MET A 372 15.77 23.78 -0.54
C MET A 372 16.33 24.06 0.87
N ALA A 373 17.55 23.59 1.19
CA ALA A 373 18.18 23.78 2.49
C ALA A 373 18.67 25.23 2.76
N GLN A 374 19.16 25.94 1.73
CA GLN A 374 19.71 27.29 1.90
C GLN A 374 18.64 28.32 2.28
N LYS A 375 17.42 28.16 1.77
CA LYS A 375 16.34 29.12 2.00
C LYS A 375 15.99 29.29 3.48
N SER A 376 16.17 28.27 4.31
CA SER A 376 15.76 28.38 5.73
C SER A 376 16.81 28.92 6.67
N SER A 377 18.09 29.03 6.27
CA SER A 377 19.10 29.65 7.12
C SER A 377 19.00 31.17 7.19
N GLU A 378 18.45 31.82 6.15
CA GLU A 378 18.46 33.29 6.04
C GLU A 378 17.30 33.98 6.78
N ALA A 379 16.23 33.23 7.09
CA ALA A 379 14.95 33.82 7.43
C ALA A 379 14.68 33.94 8.95
N GLY A 380 15.39 33.19 9.80
CA GLY A 380 15.07 33.08 11.24
C GLY A 380 13.72 32.37 11.49
N MET A 381 13.43 31.98 12.74
CA MET A 381 12.27 31.13 13.05
C MET A 381 10.91 31.72 12.63
N ALA A 382 10.78 33.06 12.63
CA ALA A 382 9.54 33.73 12.22
C ALA A 382 9.27 33.65 10.71
N ALA A 383 10.30 33.43 9.89
CA ALA A 383 10.14 33.27 8.44
C ALA A 383 10.38 31.83 7.96
N ALA A 384 10.50 30.86 8.87
CA ALA A 384 10.46 29.44 8.54
C ALA A 384 9.15 29.05 7.83
N ALA A 385 8.05 29.78 8.09
CA ALA A 385 6.79 29.63 7.38
C ALA A 385 6.85 30.00 5.87
N HIS A 386 7.90 30.71 5.42
CA HIS A 386 8.06 31.14 4.03
C HIS A 386 9.02 30.26 3.20
N ASN A 387 9.55 29.18 3.79
CA ASN A 387 10.49 28.28 3.11
C ASN A 387 9.87 26.91 2.84
N ILE A 388 8.63 26.95 2.37
CA ILE A 388 7.86 25.77 2.00
C ILE A 388 8.15 25.46 0.53
N VAL A 389 8.48 24.21 0.25
CA VAL A 389 8.71 23.74 -1.11
C VAL A 389 7.64 22.71 -1.44
N ARG A 390 6.83 22.99 -2.46
CA ARG A 390 5.76 22.09 -2.90
C ARG A 390 6.36 20.88 -3.59
N ILE A 391 5.83 19.70 -3.27
CA ILE A 391 6.00 18.50 -4.07
C ILE A 391 4.90 18.52 -5.13
N VAL A 392 5.25 18.91 -6.35
CA VAL A 392 4.29 18.96 -7.47
C VAL A 392 3.90 17.55 -7.88
N SER A 393 4.88 16.65 -7.94
CA SER A 393 4.63 15.23 -8.18
C SER A 393 5.80 14.39 -7.70
N ALA A 394 5.53 13.19 -7.21
CA ALA A 394 6.54 12.16 -7.01
C ALA A 394 6.18 10.92 -7.84
N ARG A 395 7.12 10.41 -8.65
CA ARG A 395 6.84 9.28 -9.54
C ARG A 395 8.01 8.33 -9.71
N LEU A 396 7.71 7.04 -9.83
CA LEU A 396 8.65 6.01 -10.21
C LEU A 396 9.08 6.23 -11.68
N ILE A 397 10.38 6.19 -11.94
CA ILE A 397 10.98 6.25 -13.27
C ILE A 397 11.80 4.99 -13.53
N GLN A 398 11.76 4.50 -14.77
CA GLN A 398 12.47 3.29 -15.23
C GLN A 398 13.77 3.65 -15.95
#